data_AF-S3CE86-F1
#
_entry.id   AF-S3CE86-F1
#
_cell.length_a   1.000
_cell.length_b   1.000
_cell.length_c   1.000
_cell.angle_alpha   90.00
_cell.angle_beta   90.00
_cell.angle_gamma   90.00
#
_symmetry.space_group_name_H-M   'P 1'
#
loop_
_entity.id
_entity.type
_entity.pdbx_description
1 polymer ?
#
loop_
_entity_poly.entity_id
_entity_poly.type
_entity_poly.pdbx_seq_one_letter_code
_entity_poly.pdbx_strand_id
1 'polypeptide(L)'
;MATPSSPTVALSDEDRWFNTNPPPKHLDGHMALVNAFLEKHAKANRRVVLVTSGGTTVPLEKQTVRFIDNFSAGTRGATSAEYFLDNTAADYAVIFLHRQFSLQPYSRHYSHATHSFLDLLTVGENGQDVRARDSDAVNMLSLLRRYQAAGDRLLSLPFVTVTDYIFELRAISRAMHRLGPNGLLYLAAAVSDFFLPPDRMSEHKIQSTDINTDKSDDKPLGAAAEPEEDEETYDNFDSNPKVPRSKRLVIDLDPVPKFLKFLVDEWSPQSMMISFKLETDPDLLIGKAQGALERYQHHLVIGNILETRKQEVVFVTPAEVDWVRLSSTEAAANVEIESLIVPKVISLHQKHIETHNKKA
;
A
#
# COMPACT_ATOMS: atom_id res chain seq x y z
N MET A 1 39.46 -17.61 35.43
CA MET A 1 38.87 -17.90 34.11
C MET A 1 37.66 -17.01 33.95
N ALA A 2 37.80 -15.91 33.20
CA ALA A 2 36.67 -15.05 32.86
C ALA A 2 35.98 -15.67 31.64
N THR A 3 34.70 -16.02 31.78
CA THR A 3 33.84 -16.41 30.67
C THR A 3 33.72 -15.22 29.70
N PRO A 4 34.01 -15.38 28.40
CA PRO A 4 33.81 -14.30 27.45
C PRO A 4 32.31 -14.05 27.32
N SER A 5 31.90 -12.81 27.56
CA SER A 5 30.55 -12.33 27.27
C SER A 5 30.28 -12.49 25.77
N SER A 6 29.28 -13.29 25.41
CA SER A 6 28.78 -13.40 24.05
C SER A 6 28.41 -12.01 23.52
N PRO A 7 28.81 -11.65 22.28
CA PRO A 7 28.39 -10.37 21.71
C PRO A 7 26.88 -10.42 21.48
N THR A 8 26.14 -9.56 22.16
CA THR A 8 24.74 -9.27 21.85
C THR A 8 24.70 -8.69 20.44
N VAL A 9 24.38 -9.51 19.44
CA VAL A 9 24.11 -9.03 18.08
C VAL A 9 22.89 -8.11 18.19
N ALA A 10 23.08 -6.82 17.96
CA ALA A 10 21.98 -5.88 17.90
C ALA A 10 21.03 -6.34 16.79
N LEU A 11 19.80 -6.70 17.15
CA LEU A 11 18.77 -7.10 16.20
C LEU A 11 18.54 -5.95 15.20
N SER A 12 18.46 -6.27 13.91
CA SER A 12 18.13 -5.28 12.90
C SER A 12 16.74 -4.66 13.17
N ASP A 13 16.49 -3.46 12.67
CA ASP A 13 15.16 -2.83 12.79
C ASP A 13 14.06 -3.71 12.16
N GLU A 14 14.41 -4.50 11.14
CA GLU A 14 13.55 -5.51 10.52
C GLU A 14 13.19 -6.60 11.53
N ASP A 15 14.21 -7.25 12.11
CA ASP A 15 14.00 -8.36 13.06
C ASP A 15 13.20 -7.89 14.26
N ARG A 16 13.48 -6.67 14.76
CA ARG A 16 12.70 -6.07 15.84
C ARG A 16 11.24 -5.95 15.46
N TRP A 17 10.91 -5.41 14.28
CA TRP A 17 9.52 -5.26 13.83
C TRP A 17 8.78 -6.59 13.76
N PHE A 18 9.35 -7.60 13.08
CA PHE A 18 8.68 -8.88 12.87
C PHE A 18 8.62 -9.75 14.13
N ASN A 19 9.47 -9.48 15.12
CA ASN A 19 9.41 -10.15 16.42
C ASN A 19 8.40 -9.50 17.37
N THR A 20 8.15 -8.18 17.26
CA THR A 20 7.22 -7.46 18.15
C THR A 20 5.81 -7.35 17.59
N ASN A 21 5.61 -7.52 16.28
CA ASN A 21 4.30 -7.50 15.65
C ASN A 21 3.91 -8.91 15.20
N PRO A 22 2.72 -9.42 15.58
CA PRO A 22 2.29 -10.75 15.16
C PRO A 22 1.93 -10.80 13.66
N PRO A 23 2.14 -11.93 12.98
CA PRO A 23 1.74 -12.10 11.59
C PRO A 23 0.21 -12.08 11.42
N PRO A 24 -0.31 -11.63 10.26
CA PRO A 24 -1.74 -11.67 9.95
C PRO A 24 -2.26 -13.10 9.91
N LYS A 25 -3.51 -13.31 10.37
CA LYS A 25 -4.16 -14.63 10.40
C LYS A 25 -4.26 -15.31 9.04
N HIS A 26 -4.37 -14.52 7.97
CA HIS A 26 -4.58 -15.01 6.61
C HIS A 26 -3.28 -15.21 5.81
N LEU A 27 -2.12 -14.87 6.38
CA LEU A 27 -0.83 -14.86 5.69
C LEU A 27 -0.50 -16.23 5.07
N ASP A 28 -0.65 -17.32 5.83
CA ASP A 28 -0.34 -18.67 5.34
C ASP A 28 -1.26 -19.08 4.17
N GLY A 29 -2.53 -18.72 4.24
CA GLY A 29 -3.51 -18.95 3.18
C GLY A 29 -3.19 -18.14 1.92
N HIS A 30 -2.83 -16.86 2.07
CA HIS A 30 -2.37 -16.03 0.97
C HIS A 30 -1.09 -16.59 0.34
N MET A 31 -0.12 -17.02 1.14
CA MET A 31 1.14 -17.57 0.63
C MET A 31 0.97 -18.91 -0.09
N ALA A 32 -0.01 -19.73 0.29
CA ALA A 32 -0.36 -20.92 -0.49
C ALA A 32 -0.83 -20.54 -1.91
N LEU A 33 -1.70 -19.53 -2.03
CA LEU A 33 -2.18 -19.02 -3.31
C LEU A 33 -1.05 -18.40 -4.13
N VAL A 34 -0.20 -17.58 -3.50
CA VAL A 34 0.95 -16.93 -4.12
C VAL A 34 1.93 -17.97 -4.67
N ASN A 35 2.29 -18.97 -3.89
CA ASN A 35 3.23 -20.00 -4.34
C ASN A 35 2.69 -20.79 -5.55
N ALA A 36 1.41 -21.19 -5.52
CA ALA A 36 0.78 -21.87 -6.65
C ALA A 36 0.72 -20.98 -7.91
N PHE A 37 0.41 -19.70 -7.73
CA PHE A 37 0.38 -18.70 -8.80
C PHE A 37 1.76 -18.49 -9.42
N LEU A 38 2.79 -18.30 -8.59
CA LEU A 38 4.16 -18.13 -9.03
C LEU A 38 4.70 -19.38 -9.74
N GLU A 39 4.42 -20.58 -9.21
CA GLU A 39 4.85 -21.83 -9.85
C GLU A 39 4.26 -21.99 -11.26
N LYS A 40 2.96 -21.72 -11.40
CA LYS A 40 2.26 -21.78 -12.68
C LYS A 40 2.86 -20.81 -13.70
N HIS A 41 3.04 -19.55 -13.32
CA HIS A 41 3.51 -18.51 -14.24
C HIS A 41 5.01 -18.59 -14.52
N ALA A 42 5.81 -19.09 -13.56
CA ALA A 42 7.21 -19.43 -13.79
C ALA A 42 7.35 -20.55 -14.84
N LYS A 43 6.53 -21.61 -14.78
CA LYS A 43 6.53 -22.67 -15.80
C LYS A 43 6.15 -22.17 -17.19
N ALA A 44 5.30 -21.15 -17.27
CA ALA A 44 4.93 -20.49 -18.51
C ALA A 44 5.97 -19.44 -18.99
N ASN A 45 7.07 -19.24 -18.25
CA ASN A 45 8.05 -18.17 -18.47
C ASN A 45 7.41 -16.78 -18.59
N ARG A 46 6.33 -16.55 -17.82
CA ARG A 46 5.57 -15.32 -17.80
C ARG A 46 6.15 -14.34 -16.77
N ARG A 47 6.11 -13.04 -17.08
CA ARG A 47 6.51 -12.00 -16.12
C ARG A 47 5.45 -11.88 -15.04
N VAL A 48 5.87 -11.65 -13.80
CA VAL A 48 4.92 -11.42 -12.70
C VAL A 48 5.19 -10.08 -12.07
N VAL A 49 4.14 -9.27 -11.96
CA VAL A 49 4.18 -8.00 -11.24
C VAL A 49 3.38 -8.09 -9.95
N LEU A 50 3.97 -7.68 -8.83
CA LEU A 50 3.26 -7.36 -7.60
C LEU A 50 2.85 -5.89 -7.66
N VAL A 51 1.56 -5.63 -7.80
CA VAL A 51 0.98 -4.29 -7.69
C VAL A 51 0.42 -4.14 -6.29
N THR A 52 0.95 -3.17 -5.52
CA THR A 52 0.33 -2.78 -4.25
C THR A 52 -0.60 -1.59 -4.43
N SER A 53 -1.80 -1.61 -3.87
CA SER A 53 -2.81 -0.55 -4.08
C SER A 53 -3.62 -0.21 -2.83
N GLY A 54 -4.08 1.03 -2.73
CA GLY A 54 -4.88 1.52 -1.59
C GLY A 54 -4.03 1.98 -0.41
N GLY A 55 -4.68 2.43 0.66
CA GLY A 55 -4.05 2.94 1.88
C GLY A 55 -3.98 1.91 2.99
N THR A 56 -2.94 1.97 3.81
CA THR A 56 -2.85 1.20 5.06
C THR A 56 -3.50 1.94 6.22
N THR A 57 -4.06 1.19 7.18
CA THR A 57 -4.49 1.75 8.46
C THR A 57 -3.50 1.51 9.58
N VAL A 58 -3.55 2.36 10.60
CA VAL A 58 -2.88 2.19 11.88
C VAL A 58 -3.93 2.11 12.97
N PRO A 59 -4.22 0.93 13.52
CA PRO A 59 -5.07 0.78 14.69
C PRO A 59 -4.56 1.57 15.88
N LEU A 60 -5.47 2.20 16.64
CA LEU A 60 -5.13 2.88 17.89
C LEU A 60 -5.40 2.00 19.12
N GLU A 61 -6.20 0.93 18.94
CA GLU A 61 -6.58 -0.02 19.98
C GLU A 61 -6.53 -1.46 19.42
N LYS A 62 -6.26 -2.45 20.26
CA LYS A 62 -6.24 -3.88 19.86
C LYS A 62 -7.63 -4.37 19.43
N GLN A 63 -8.66 -4.03 20.20
CA GLN A 63 -10.07 -4.11 19.77
C GLN A 63 -10.42 -2.82 19.03
N THR A 64 -9.94 -2.72 17.80
CA THR A 64 -9.90 -1.49 17.01
C THR A 64 -11.29 -0.86 16.84
N VAL A 65 -11.45 0.35 17.35
CA VAL A 65 -12.61 1.22 17.07
C VAL A 65 -12.17 2.41 16.25
N ARG A 66 -10.95 2.89 16.46
CA ARG A 66 -10.37 4.04 15.75
C ARG A 66 -9.06 3.64 15.10
N PHE A 67 -8.78 4.27 13.97
CA PHE A 67 -7.53 4.07 13.24
C PHE A 67 -7.16 5.34 12.48
N ILE A 68 -5.87 5.49 12.19
CA ILE A 68 -5.36 6.47 11.23
C ILE A 68 -5.37 5.79 9.86
N ASP A 69 -5.77 6.51 8.81
CA ASP A 69 -5.82 5.98 7.44
C ASP A 69 -5.04 6.88 6.49
N ASN A 70 -4.29 6.26 5.58
CA ASN A 70 -3.62 6.95 4.49
C ASN A 70 -4.57 7.04 3.29
N PHE A 71 -4.85 8.26 2.82
CA PHE A 71 -5.77 8.45 1.71
C PHE A 71 -5.26 7.81 0.41
N SER A 72 -5.97 6.76 -0.05
CA SER A 72 -5.80 6.20 -1.39
C SER A 72 -7.00 5.34 -1.76
N ALA A 73 -7.77 5.79 -2.76
CA ALA A 73 -8.88 5.02 -3.32
C ALA A 73 -8.42 3.75 -4.06
N GLY A 74 -7.14 3.65 -4.42
CA GLY A 74 -6.59 2.54 -5.19
C GLY A 74 -6.70 2.67 -6.71
N THR A 75 -7.06 3.85 -7.24
CA THR A 75 -7.22 4.07 -8.70
C THR A 75 -5.94 3.74 -9.45
N ARG A 76 -4.79 4.31 -9.05
CA ARG A 76 -3.48 4.09 -9.72
C ARG A 76 -3.18 2.61 -9.83
N GLY A 77 -3.23 1.88 -8.71
CA GLY A 77 -2.91 0.45 -8.70
C GLY A 77 -3.90 -0.37 -9.52
N ALA A 78 -5.20 -0.18 -9.33
CA ALA A 78 -6.23 -0.93 -10.04
C ALA A 78 -6.17 -0.70 -11.56
N THR A 79 -6.02 0.55 -11.98
CA THR A 79 -5.85 0.91 -13.40
C THR A 79 -4.56 0.32 -13.95
N SER A 80 -3.42 0.46 -13.25
CA SER A 80 -2.13 -0.06 -13.72
C SER A 80 -2.17 -1.58 -13.92
N ALA A 81 -2.83 -2.31 -13.01
CA ALA A 81 -3.02 -3.76 -13.12
C ALA A 81 -3.79 -4.16 -14.39
N GLU A 82 -4.84 -3.42 -14.77
CA GLU A 82 -5.54 -3.64 -16.05
C GLU A 82 -4.58 -3.46 -17.23
N TYR A 83 -3.81 -2.36 -17.26
CA TYR A 83 -2.86 -2.10 -18.35
C TYR A 83 -1.72 -3.12 -18.41
N PHE A 84 -1.30 -3.73 -17.29
CA PHE A 84 -0.36 -4.85 -17.30
C PHE A 84 -1.01 -6.12 -17.89
N LEU A 85 -2.24 -6.44 -17.49
CA LEU A 85 -2.95 -7.65 -17.94
C LEU A 85 -3.39 -7.58 -19.40
N ASP A 86 -3.78 -6.41 -19.87
CA ASP A 86 -4.30 -6.19 -21.22
C ASP A 86 -3.19 -5.91 -22.24
N ASN A 87 -1.93 -5.83 -21.79
CA ASN A 87 -0.80 -5.56 -22.67
C ASN A 87 -0.55 -6.74 -23.62
N THR A 88 -0.37 -6.45 -24.90
CA THR A 88 -0.07 -7.46 -25.93
C THR A 88 1.42 -7.58 -26.24
N ALA A 89 2.24 -6.61 -25.84
CA ALA A 89 3.69 -6.59 -26.10
C ALA A 89 4.48 -7.40 -25.05
N ALA A 90 3.96 -7.53 -23.84
CA ALA A 90 4.55 -8.35 -22.79
C ALA A 90 3.48 -9.09 -22.00
N ASP A 91 3.67 -10.40 -21.83
CA ASP A 91 2.75 -11.25 -21.07
C ASP A 91 3.04 -11.13 -19.57
N TYR A 92 2.17 -10.41 -18.85
CA TYR A 92 2.20 -10.27 -17.40
C TYR A 92 1.08 -11.06 -16.73
N ALA A 93 1.43 -11.63 -15.58
CA ALA A 93 0.51 -11.96 -14.51
C ALA A 93 0.66 -10.95 -13.36
N VAL A 94 -0.43 -10.66 -12.68
CA VAL A 94 -0.52 -9.63 -11.64
C VAL A 94 -0.92 -10.27 -10.31
N ILE A 95 -0.08 -10.08 -9.29
CA ILE A 95 -0.47 -10.20 -7.88
C ILE A 95 -0.93 -8.81 -7.44
N PHE A 96 -2.20 -8.67 -7.10
CA PHE A 96 -2.84 -7.41 -6.69
C PHE A 96 -3.05 -7.39 -5.18
N LEU A 97 -2.02 -6.95 -4.44
CA LEU A 97 -2.07 -6.76 -3.00
C LEU A 97 -2.75 -5.41 -2.70
N HIS A 98 -3.96 -5.41 -2.15
CA HIS A 98 -4.78 -4.20 -2.09
C HIS A 98 -5.49 -4.00 -0.75
N ARG A 99 -5.78 -2.74 -0.43
CA ARG A 99 -6.62 -2.42 0.73
C ARG A 99 -8.01 -3.04 0.54
N GLN A 100 -8.47 -3.79 1.53
CA GLN A 100 -9.82 -4.36 1.53
C GLN A 100 -10.86 -3.26 1.24
N PHE A 101 -11.74 -3.54 0.29
CA PHE A 101 -12.79 -2.64 -0.21
C PHE A 101 -12.32 -1.41 -1.02
N SER A 102 -11.01 -1.27 -1.31
CA SER A 102 -10.55 -0.27 -2.29
C SER A 102 -10.91 -0.69 -3.71
N LEU A 103 -10.65 0.21 -4.67
CA LEU A 103 -10.79 -0.11 -6.10
C LEU A 103 -9.93 -1.33 -6.48
N GLN A 104 -10.53 -2.24 -7.24
CA GLN A 104 -9.88 -3.42 -7.81
C GLN A 104 -9.92 -3.37 -9.35
N PRO A 105 -9.01 -4.07 -10.03
CA PRO A 105 -8.94 -4.09 -11.49
C PRO A 105 -10.28 -4.54 -12.07
N TYR A 106 -10.73 -3.88 -13.13
CA TYR A 106 -12.00 -4.06 -13.82
C TYR A 106 -13.24 -3.68 -12.99
N SER A 107 -13.37 -4.08 -11.72
CA SER A 107 -14.53 -3.69 -10.91
C SER A 107 -14.57 -2.20 -10.53
N ARG A 108 -13.42 -1.50 -10.58
CA ARG A 108 -13.31 -0.06 -10.31
C ARG A 108 -14.21 0.83 -11.17
N HIS A 109 -14.61 0.38 -12.36
CA HIS A 109 -15.47 1.14 -13.27
C HIS A 109 -16.91 1.29 -12.74
N TYR A 110 -17.30 0.46 -11.77
CA TYR A 110 -18.67 0.42 -11.22
C TYR A 110 -18.73 0.46 -9.69
N SER A 111 -17.69 0.02 -8.98
CA SER A 111 -17.72 -0.17 -7.51
C SER A 111 -17.79 1.12 -6.68
N HIS A 112 -17.36 2.25 -7.23
CA HIS A 112 -17.41 3.57 -6.58
C HIS A 112 -18.25 4.56 -7.39
N ALA A 113 -19.14 4.06 -8.25
CA ALA A 113 -20.14 4.90 -8.87
C ALA A 113 -21.01 5.51 -7.77
N THR A 114 -21.42 6.77 -7.94
CA THR A 114 -22.42 7.43 -7.10
C THR A 114 -23.78 6.73 -7.13
N HIS A 115 -23.95 5.79 -8.05
CA HIS A 115 -25.15 5.02 -8.32
C HIS A 115 -25.04 3.61 -7.75
N SER A 116 -26.15 3.06 -7.29
CA SER A 116 -26.23 1.68 -6.83
C SER A 116 -25.83 0.74 -7.97
N PHE A 117 -25.21 -0.40 -7.65
CA PHE A 117 -25.00 -1.47 -8.63
C PHE A 117 -26.30 -1.88 -9.34
N LEU A 118 -27.44 -1.79 -8.64
CA LEU A 118 -28.75 -2.11 -9.21
C LEU A 118 -29.20 -1.10 -10.28
N ASP A 119 -28.65 0.11 -10.31
CA ASP A 119 -28.97 1.13 -11.32
C ASP A 119 -28.38 0.78 -12.70
N LEU A 120 -27.44 -0.17 -12.75
CA LEU A 120 -26.84 -0.71 -13.98
C LEU A 120 -27.69 -1.83 -14.59
N LEU A 121 -28.76 -2.26 -13.92
CA LEU A 121 -29.53 -3.44 -14.27
C LEU A 121 -30.95 -3.09 -14.68
N THR A 122 -31.50 -3.88 -15.60
CA THR A 122 -32.89 -3.83 -16.04
C THR A 122 -33.50 -5.22 -15.97
N VAL A 123 -34.82 -5.29 -15.78
CA VAL A 123 -35.55 -6.56 -15.90
C VAL A 123 -35.67 -6.87 -17.40
N GLY A 124 -35.33 -8.09 -17.81
CA GLY A 124 -35.44 -8.49 -19.20
C GLY A 124 -36.90 -8.63 -19.65
N GLU A 125 -37.10 -8.71 -20.97
CA GLU A 125 -38.42 -8.56 -21.61
C GLU A 125 -39.47 -9.57 -21.11
N ASN A 126 -39.05 -10.74 -20.64
CA ASN A 126 -39.94 -11.79 -20.14
C ASN A 126 -40.28 -11.65 -18.63
N GLY A 127 -39.67 -10.68 -17.92
CA GLY A 127 -39.84 -10.50 -16.49
C GLY A 127 -39.13 -11.54 -15.60
N GLN A 128 -38.29 -12.41 -16.17
CA GLN A 128 -37.69 -13.56 -15.49
C GLN A 128 -36.15 -13.52 -15.46
N ASP A 129 -35.52 -12.65 -16.25
CA ASP A 129 -34.07 -12.44 -16.27
C ASP A 129 -33.69 -11.00 -15.90
N VAL A 130 -32.41 -10.84 -15.52
CA VAL A 130 -31.78 -9.54 -15.27
C VAL A 130 -30.79 -9.27 -16.39
N ARG A 131 -30.84 -8.07 -16.95
CA ARG A 131 -29.94 -7.61 -18.02
C ARG A 131 -29.19 -6.36 -17.58
N ALA A 132 -28.07 -6.07 -18.23
CA ALA A 132 -27.46 -4.76 -18.13
C ALA A 132 -28.34 -3.73 -18.83
N ARG A 133 -28.43 -2.52 -18.28
CA ARG A 133 -29.09 -1.38 -18.93
C ARG A 133 -28.42 -1.10 -20.28
N ASP A 134 -29.22 -0.82 -21.31
CA ASP A 134 -28.74 -0.70 -22.70
C ASP A 134 -27.59 0.30 -22.87
N SER A 135 -27.63 1.42 -22.14
CA SER A 135 -26.58 2.44 -22.15
C SER A 135 -25.23 1.95 -21.59
N ASP A 136 -25.26 0.97 -20.68
CA ASP A 136 -24.05 0.42 -20.03
C ASP A 136 -23.59 -0.89 -20.67
N ALA A 137 -24.50 -1.62 -21.33
CA ALA A 137 -24.26 -2.96 -21.84
C ALA A 137 -23.03 -3.05 -22.75
N VAL A 138 -22.79 -2.06 -23.61
CA VAL A 138 -21.63 -2.02 -24.51
C VAL A 138 -20.32 -1.94 -23.73
N ASN A 139 -20.24 -1.03 -22.75
CA ASN A 139 -19.05 -0.84 -21.92
C ASN A 139 -18.84 -2.03 -20.97
N MET A 140 -19.91 -2.54 -20.36
CA MET A 140 -19.87 -3.72 -19.49
C MET A 140 -19.40 -4.95 -20.24
N LEU A 141 -19.88 -5.17 -21.48
CA LEU A 141 -19.46 -6.31 -22.29
C LEU A 141 -17.97 -6.23 -22.67
N SER A 142 -17.49 -5.05 -23.06
CA SER A 142 -16.07 -4.82 -23.35
C SER A 142 -15.20 -5.12 -22.13
N LEU A 143 -15.60 -4.61 -20.96
CA LEU A 143 -14.88 -4.81 -19.71
C LEU A 143 -14.92 -6.26 -19.23
N LEU A 144 -16.07 -6.93 -19.34
CA LEU A 144 -16.22 -8.34 -18.98
C LEU A 144 -15.31 -9.22 -19.82
N ARG A 145 -15.18 -8.94 -21.12
CA ARG A 145 -14.23 -9.67 -22.00
C ARG A 145 -12.79 -9.50 -21.54
N ARG A 146 -12.38 -8.28 -21.18
CA ARG A 146 -11.03 -8.01 -20.64
C ARG A 146 -10.79 -8.76 -19.32
N TYR A 147 -11.75 -8.72 -18.39
CA TYR A 147 -11.67 -9.47 -17.14
C TYR A 147 -11.59 -10.99 -17.35
N GLN A 148 -12.41 -11.53 -18.24
CA GLN A 148 -12.38 -12.96 -18.59
C GLN A 148 -11.06 -13.36 -19.27
N ALA A 149 -10.48 -12.47 -20.09
CA ALA A 149 -9.18 -12.68 -20.72
C ALA A 149 -8.00 -12.57 -19.74
N ALA A 150 -8.15 -11.83 -18.63
CA ALA A 150 -7.18 -11.87 -17.54
C ALA A 150 -7.15 -13.25 -16.88
N GLY A 151 -8.33 -13.85 -16.64
CA GLY A 151 -8.46 -15.24 -16.19
C GLY A 151 -7.59 -15.55 -14.97
N ASP A 152 -6.72 -16.54 -15.10
CA ASP A 152 -5.81 -16.99 -14.04
C ASP A 152 -4.54 -16.14 -13.87
N ARG A 153 -4.41 -15.05 -14.65
CA ARG A 153 -3.28 -14.12 -14.58
C ARG A 153 -3.47 -13.03 -13.53
N LEU A 154 -4.63 -12.96 -12.86
CA LEU A 154 -4.88 -12.02 -11.77
C LEU A 154 -5.10 -12.76 -10.45
N LEU A 155 -4.28 -12.46 -9.43
CA LEU A 155 -4.45 -12.92 -8.05
C LEU A 155 -4.64 -11.72 -7.13
N SER A 156 -5.83 -11.55 -6.57
CA SER A 156 -6.13 -10.46 -5.63
C SER A 156 -5.98 -10.90 -4.17
N LEU A 157 -5.22 -10.15 -3.38
CA LEU A 157 -4.98 -10.41 -1.96
C LEU A 157 -5.30 -9.15 -1.15
N PRO A 158 -6.19 -9.20 -0.15
CA PRO A 158 -6.54 -8.04 0.65
C PRO A 158 -5.56 -7.83 1.82
N PHE A 159 -5.33 -6.56 2.19
CA PHE A 159 -4.76 -6.14 3.47
C PHE A 159 -5.61 -5.02 4.08
N VAL A 160 -5.41 -4.72 5.37
CA VAL A 160 -6.07 -3.58 6.02
C VAL A 160 -5.03 -2.71 6.71
N THR A 161 -4.26 -3.28 7.63
CA THR A 161 -3.32 -2.53 8.46
C THR A 161 -1.94 -2.40 7.81
N VAL A 162 -1.13 -1.46 8.29
CA VAL A 162 0.28 -1.33 7.90
C VAL A 162 1.07 -2.59 8.25
N THR A 163 0.74 -3.24 9.36
CA THR A 163 1.34 -4.51 9.77
C THR A 163 0.99 -5.62 8.78
N ASP A 164 -0.27 -5.76 8.39
CA ASP A 164 -0.67 -6.74 7.38
C ASP A 164 0.10 -6.52 6.08
N TYR A 165 0.12 -5.29 5.60
CA TYR A 165 0.81 -4.91 4.39
C TYR A 165 2.29 -5.29 4.42
N ILE A 166 3.01 -4.99 5.51
CA ILE A 166 4.45 -5.27 5.62
C ILE A 166 4.73 -6.78 5.63
N PHE A 167 3.92 -7.57 6.36
CA PHE A 167 4.05 -9.03 6.38
C PHE A 167 3.79 -9.66 5.01
N GLU A 168 2.71 -9.26 4.35
CA GLU A 168 2.36 -9.74 3.01
C GLU A 168 3.44 -9.34 1.99
N LEU A 169 3.86 -8.06 2.00
CA LEU A 169 4.88 -7.55 1.10
C LEU A 169 6.20 -8.32 1.25
N ARG A 170 6.63 -8.60 2.49
CA ARG A 170 7.84 -9.39 2.75
C ARG A 170 7.71 -10.80 2.21
N ALA A 171 6.64 -11.49 2.57
CA ALA A 171 6.44 -12.89 2.20
C ALA A 171 6.34 -13.06 0.67
N ILE A 172 5.55 -12.20 0.00
CA ILE A 172 5.39 -12.23 -1.45
C ILE A 172 6.69 -11.87 -2.16
N SER A 173 7.39 -10.81 -1.74
CA SER A 173 8.63 -10.38 -2.39
C SER A 173 9.73 -11.44 -2.32
N ARG A 174 9.85 -12.11 -1.15
CA ARG A 174 10.74 -13.27 -0.97
C ARG A 174 10.35 -14.44 -1.85
N ALA A 175 9.05 -14.73 -1.97
CA ALA A 175 8.58 -15.81 -2.85
C ALA A 175 8.85 -15.50 -4.33
N MET A 176 8.73 -14.23 -4.74
CA MET A 176 9.02 -13.75 -6.10
C MET A 176 10.48 -13.84 -6.49
N HIS A 177 11.42 -13.99 -5.54
CA HIS A 177 12.85 -14.16 -5.83
C HIS A 177 13.13 -15.26 -6.87
N ARG A 178 12.32 -16.33 -6.89
CA ARG A 178 12.44 -17.43 -7.86
C ARG A 178 12.24 -17.04 -9.32
N LEU A 179 11.63 -15.88 -9.58
CA LEU A 179 11.42 -15.36 -10.93
C LEU A 179 12.65 -14.63 -11.48
N GLY A 180 13.63 -14.36 -10.63
CA GLY A 180 14.80 -13.56 -10.96
C GLY A 180 14.41 -12.22 -11.60
N PRO A 181 14.99 -11.85 -12.76
CA PRO A 181 14.69 -10.58 -13.40
C PRO A 181 13.30 -10.48 -14.02
N ASN A 182 12.52 -11.58 -14.09
CA ASN A 182 11.13 -11.53 -14.58
C ASN A 182 10.11 -11.03 -13.54
N GLY A 183 10.56 -10.81 -12.30
CA GLY A 183 9.75 -10.22 -11.23
C GLY A 183 9.77 -8.69 -11.25
N LEU A 184 8.60 -8.08 -11.10
CA LEU A 184 8.43 -6.62 -10.99
C LEU A 184 7.67 -6.27 -9.70
N LEU A 185 8.21 -5.36 -8.90
CA LEU A 185 7.54 -4.79 -7.72
C LEU A 185 7.05 -3.37 -8.09
N TYR A 186 5.74 -3.18 -8.16
CA TYR A 186 5.08 -1.90 -8.46
C TYR A 186 4.33 -1.39 -7.22
N LEU A 187 5.03 -0.59 -6.41
CA LEU A 187 4.62 -0.26 -5.05
C LEU A 187 3.81 1.04 -4.97
N ALA A 188 2.55 0.99 -5.43
CA ALA A 188 1.63 2.15 -5.49
C ALA A 188 0.71 2.31 -4.25
N ALA A 189 0.94 1.56 -3.17
CA ALA A 189 0.16 1.68 -1.94
C ALA A 189 0.57 2.94 -1.15
N ALA A 190 -0.40 3.58 -0.49
CA ALA A 190 -0.14 4.67 0.44
C ALA A 190 0.11 4.08 1.84
N VAL A 191 1.38 3.79 2.11
CA VAL A 191 1.83 3.16 3.36
C VAL A 191 1.99 4.21 4.45
N SER A 192 1.53 3.90 5.66
CA SER A 192 1.66 4.76 6.83
C SER A 192 3.14 4.93 7.21
N ASP A 193 3.57 6.17 7.40
CA ASP A 193 4.95 6.48 7.82
C ASP A 193 5.17 6.29 9.33
N PHE A 194 4.08 6.25 10.10
CA PHE A 194 4.06 6.10 11.54
C PHE A 194 3.08 5.01 11.97
N PHE A 195 3.31 4.39 13.12
CA PHE A 195 2.44 3.35 13.68
C PHE A 195 2.43 3.40 15.22
N LEU A 196 1.47 2.71 15.85
CA LEU A 196 1.41 2.54 17.30
C LEU A 196 1.88 1.11 17.67
N PRO A 197 3.01 0.96 18.40
CA PRO A 197 3.50 -0.35 18.82
C PRO A 197 2.48 -1.16 19.64
N PRO A 198 2.36 -2.49 19.44
CA PRO A 198 1.35 -3.31 20.13
C PRO A 198 1.41 -3.34 21.65
N ASP A 199 2.59 -3.17 22.22
CA ASP A 199 2.86 -3.06 23.66
C ASP A 199 2.32 -1.75 24.25
N ARG A 200 2.16 -0.70 23.43
CA ARG A 200 1.61 0.60 23.80
C ARG A 200 0.13 0.77 23.43
N MET A 201 -0.46 -0.21 22.73
CA MET A 201 -1.87 -0.16 22.37
C MET A 201 -2.78 -0.52 23.55
N SER A 202 -3.80 0.31 23.80
CA SER A 202 -4.91 -0.04 24.69
C SER A 202 -5.66 -1.26 24.14
N GLU A 203 -6.11 -2.15 25.04
CA GLU A 203 -6.92 -3.31 24.64
C GLU A 203 -8.28 -2.86 24.08
N HIS A 204 -8.90 -1.86 24.71
CA HIS A 204 -10.24 -1.39 24.39
C HIS A 204 -10.26 0.07 23.95
N LYS A 205 -11.40 0.49 23.37
CA LYS A 205 -11.70 1.87 22.94
C LYS A 205 -11.18 2.91 23.95
N ILE A 206 -10.35 3.84 23.47
CA ILE A 206 -9.87 4.96 24.27
C ILE A 206 -11.07 5.83 24.67
N GLN A 207 -11.24 6.11 25.97
CA GLN A 207 -12.38 6.84 26.52
C GLN A 207 -12.12 8.37 26.49
N SER A 208 -13.18 9.15 26.28
CA SER A 208 -13.13 10.62 26.17
C SER A 208 -13.35 11.36 27.49
N THR A 209 -13.71 10.64 28.54
CA THR A 209 -14.03 11.13 29.90
C THR A 209 -13.73 10.00 30.87
N ASP A 210 -13.30 10.35 32.09
CA ASP A 210 -13.29 9.41 33.21
C ASP A 210 -14.71 8.89 33.42
N ILE A 211 -14.99 7.70 32.90
CA ILE A 211 -16.19 6.98 33.29
C ILE A 211 -15.89 6.56 34.73
N ASN A 212 -16.50 7.26 35.70
CA ASN A 212 -16.59 6.80 37.09
C ASN A 212 -17.18 5.39 37.05
N THR A 213 -16.31 4.40 37.00
CA THR A 213 -16.63 3.02 37.36
C THR A 213 -16.44 2.90 38.86
N ASP A 214 -17.21 3.71 39.60
CA ASP A 214 -17.44 3.51 41.02
C ASP A 214 -18.25 2.22 41.19
N LYS A 215 -17.56 1.09 41.16
CA LYS A 215 -17.97 -0.17 41.81
C LYS A 215 -16.74 -0.97 42.23
N SER A 216 -16.05 -0.47 43.26
CA SER A 216 -15.67 -1.31 44.39
C SER A 216 -15.36 -0.40 45.58
N ASP A 217 -16.36 -0.23 46.43
CA ASP A 217 -16.17 0.11 47.83
C ASP A 217 -15.24 -0.95 48.44
N ASP A 218 -13.98 -0.60 48.66
CA ASP A 218 -13.23 -0.96 49.87
C ASP A 218 -11.88 -0.23 49.89
N LYS A 219 -11.86 0.95 50.51
CA LYS A 219 -10.68 1.43 51.23
C LYS A 219 -11.11 1.85 52.62
N PRO A 220 -10.27 1.56 53.61
CA PRO A 220 -10.03 2.59 54.61
C PRO A 220 -8.57 2.99 54.71
N LEU A 221 -8.43 4.31 54.86
CA LEU A 221 -7.34 5.11 55.44
C LEU A 221 -6.09 5.41 54.60
N GLY A 222 -5.93 6.72 54.34
CA GLY A 222 -4.90 7.47 55.07
C GLY A 222 -3.74 8.01 54.25
N ALA A 223 -3.92 9.18 53.63
CA ALA A 223 -2.98 10.30 53.64
C ALA A 223 -3.49 11.35 52.64
N ALA A 224 -3.74 12.57 53.12
CA ALA A 224 -3.92 13.72 52.27
C ALA A 224 -2.61 13.97 51.51
N ALA A 225 -2.66 13.95 50.18
CA ALA A 225 -1.63 14.53 49.34
C ALA A 225 -2.18 15.86 48.82
N GLU A 226 -1.44 16.93 49.10
CA GLU A 226 -1.67 18.28 48.58
C GLU A 226 -1.59 18.29 47.04
N PRO A 227 -2.24 19.25 46.36
CA PRO A 227 -2.09 19.35 44.91
C PRO A 227 -0.68 19.83 44.61
N GLU A 228 0.13 18.95 43.99
CA GLU A 228 1.40 19.35 43.39
C GLU A 228 1.10 20.39 42.29
N GLU A 229 1.71 21.56 42.44
CA GLU A 229 1.77 22.58 41.40
C GLU A 229 2.55 21.99 40.21
N ASP A 230 1.83 21.64 39.15
CA ASP A 230 2.43 21.26 37.87
C ASP A 230 3.33 22.40 37.38
N GLU A 231 4.65 22.22 37.46
CA GLU A 231 5.63 23.05 36.79
C GLU A 231 5.29 23.10 35.29
N GLU A 232 4.78 24.25 34.85
CA GLU A 232 4.44 24.55 33.47
C GLU A 232 5.69 24.45 32.57
N THR A 233 5.95 23.26 32.04
CA THR A 233 6.95 23.08 30.99
C THR A 233 6.37 23.68 29.70
N TYR A 234 6.81 24.89 29.38
CA TYR A 234 6.52 25.58 28.12
C TYR A 234 7.01 24.73 26.94
N ASP A 235 6.08 24.13 26.20
CA ASP A 235 6.35 23.55 24.88
C ASP A 235 5.94 24.56 23.80
N ASN A 236 6.90 24.92 22.95
CA ASN A 236 6.91 26.10 22.09
C ASN A 236 6.06 25.94 20.80
N PHE A 237 4.99 25.14 20.85
CA PHE A 237 4.22 24.76 19.65
C PHE A 237 2.68 24.87 19.79
N ASP A 238 2.15 25.51 20.84
CA ASP A 238 0.70 25.69 20.98
C ASP A 238 0.25 27.07 20.47
N SER A 239 -0.19 27.14 19.21
CA SER A 239 -0.73 28.36 18.60
C SER A 239 -2.21 28.62 18.93
N ASN A 240 -2.84 27.95 19.93
CA ASN A 240 -4.14 28.40 20.46
C ASN A 240 -4.52 27.77 21.83
N PRO A 241 -4.56 28.53 22.94
CA PRO A 241 -4.76 27.99 24.29
C PRO A 241 -6.24 27.66 24.64
N LYS A 242 -7.08 27.28 23.68
CA LYS A 242 -8.55 27.20 23.90
C LYS A 242 -9.06 25.88 24.49
N VAL A 243 -8.26 24.81 24.52
CA VAL A 243 -8.68 23.50 25.07
C VAL A 243 -7.74 23.10 26.22
N PRO A 244 -8.24 22.91 27.45
CA PRO A 244 -7.45 22.39 28.57
C PRO A 244 -6.79 21.04 28.21
N ARG A 245 -5.54 20.80 28.63
CA ARG A 245 -4.81 19.53 28.39
C ARG A 245 -5.62 18.30 28.83
N SER A 246 -6.36 18.40 29.94
CA SER A 246 -7.26 17.35 30.45
C SER A 246 -8.42 16.97 29.51
N LYS A 247 -8.63 17.73 28.43
CA LYS A 247 -9.65 17.48 27.40
C LYS A 247 -9.05 17.18 26.03
N ARG A 248 -7.73 17.04 25.91
CA ARG A 248 -7.03 16.73 24.65
C ARG A 248 -6.78 15.22 24.54
N LEU A 249 -6.84 14.70 23.32
CA LEU A 249 -6.32 13.37 22.99
C LEU A 249 -4.97 13.57 22.29
N VAL A 250 -3.89 13.11 22.93
CA VAL A 250 -2.54 13.10 22.36
C VAL A 250 -2.21 11.65 21.98
N ILE A 251 -1.73 11.44 20.76
CA ILE A 251 -1.38 10.10 20.25
C ILE A 251 0.09 10.16 19.82
N ASP A 252 0.93 9.44 20.55
CA ASP A 252 2.34 9.30 20.24
C ASP A 252 2.56 8.09 19.34
N LEU A 253 3.14 8.32 18.16
CA LEU A 253 3.38 7.29 17.14
C LEU A 253 4.87 7.16 16.85
N ASP A 254 5.29 5.93 16.56
CA ASP A 254 6.67 5.62 16.20
C ASP A 254 6.80 5.59 14.67
N PRO A 255 7.96 5.94 14.10
CA PRO A 255 8.18 5.81 12.67
C PRO A 255 8.17 4.34 12.25
N VAL A 256 7.50 4.03 11.15
CA VAL A 256 7.57 2.71 10.51
C VAL A 256 8.98 2.50 9.96
N PRO A 257 9.64 1.35 10.24
CA PRO A 257 10.96 1.04 9.72
C PRO A 257 11.01 1.13 8.19
N LYS A 258 12.18 1.48 7.65
CA LYS A 258 12.32 1.71 6.21
C LYS A 258 12.53 0.41 5.45
N PHE A 259 11.45 -0.36 5.27
CA PHE A 259 11.45 -1.70 4.63
C PHE A 259 11.89 -1.72 3.16
N LEU A 260 11.79 -0.59 2.43
CA LEU A 260 12.19 -0.52 1.02
C LEU A 260 13.67 -0.87 0.79
N LYS A 261 14.54 -0.63 1.78
CA LYS A 261 15.95 -1.03 1.69
C LYS A 261 16.10 -2.56 1.67
N PHE A 262 15.41 -3.24 2.59
CA PHE A 262 15.44 -4.71 2.69
C PHE A 262 14.80 -5.39 1.47
N LEU A 263 13.83 -4.74 0.82
CA LEU A 263 13.26 -5.22 -0.43
C LEU A 263 14.29 -5.42 -1.54
N VAL A 264 15.17 -4.42 -1.72
CA VAL A 264 16.24 -4.45 -2.73
C VAL A 264 17.39 -5.33 -2.30
N ASP A 265 17.83 -5.20 -1.05
CA ASP A 265 19.06 -5.85 -0.60
C ASP A 265 18.85 -7.35 -0.30
N GLU A 266 17.66 -7.75 0.17
CA GLU A 266 17.45 -9.09 0.73
C GLU A 266 16.24 -9.83 0.16
N TRP A 267 15.08 -9.17 0.02
CA TRP A 267 13.84 -9.91 -0.27
C TRP A 267 13.71 -10.28 -1.74
N SER A 268 14.06 -9.39 -2.68
CA SER A 268 13.95 -9.66 -4.13
C SER A 268 15.02 -8.95 -4.97
N PRO A 269 16.32 -9.23 -4.76
CA PRO A 269 17.43 -8.44 -5.34
C PRO A 269 17.53 -8.47 -6.87
N GLN A 270 16.93 -9.46 -7.53
CA GLN A 270 16.94 -9.56 -9.00
C GLN A 270 15.70 -8.92 -9.65
N SER A 271 14.64 -8.70 -8.89
CA SER A 271 13.40 -8.11 -9.41
C SER A 271 13.60 -6.62 -9.71
N MET A 272 12.94 -6.11 -10.74
CA MET A 272 12.85 -4.66 -10.91
C MET A 272 11.91 -4.09 -9.85
N MET A 273 12.24 -2.96 -9.26
CA MET A 273 11.47 -2.33 -8.19
C MET A 273 11.16 -0.88 -8.50
N ILE A 274 9.88 -0.55 -8.42
CA ILE A 274 9.32 0.77 -8.69
C ILE A 274 8.56 1.23 -7.45
N SER A 275 8.94 2.39 -6.91
CA SER A 275 8.22 3.04 -5.81
C SER A 275 7.48 4.28 -6.29
N PHE A 276 6.47 4.69 -5.53
CA PHE A 276 5.72 5.92 -5.79
C PHE A 276 6.04 6.99 -4.75
N LYS A 277 6.07 8.25 -5.19
CA LYS A 277 6.21 9.41 -4.31
C LYS A 277 5.09 10.41 -4.59
N LEU A 278 4.22 10.59 -3.62
CA LEU A 278 3.18 11.61 -3.63
C LEU A 278 3.66 12.83 -2.85
N GLU A 279 3.57 14.02 -3.45
CA GLU A 279 3.82 15.29 -2.78
C GLU A 279 2.70 16.27 -3.10
N THR A 280 2.56 17.31 -2.28
CA THR A 280 1.68 18.47 -2.53
C THR A 280 2.46 19.71 -2.92
N ASP A 281 3.78 19.70 -2.69
CA ASP A 281 4.70 20.78 -3.05
C ASP A 281 5.58 20.32 -4.23
N PRO A 282 5.44 20.94 -5.42
CA PRO A 282 6.25 20.66 -6.60
C PRO A 282 7.75 20.76 -6.37
N ASP A 283 8.21 21.69 -5.52
CA ASP A 283 9.63 21.94 -5.31
C ASP A 283 10.30 20.82 -4.52
N LEU A 284 9.52 20.03 -3.77
CA LEU A 284 10.01 18.90 -2.98
C LEU A 284 10.05 17.59 -3.76
N LEU A 285 9.28 17.45 -4.84
CA LEU A 285 9.01 16.15 -5.46
C LEU A 285 10.27 15.48 -6.01
N ILE A 286 11.04 16.19 -6.84
CA ILE A 286 12.22 15.62 -7.49
C ILE A 286 13.30 15.30 -6.45
N GLY A 287 13.57 16.22 -5.53
CA GLY A 287 14.57 16.02 -4.47
C GLY A 287 14.23 14.83 -3.56
N LYS A 288 12.96 14.68 -3.16
CA LYS A 288 12.52 13.53 -2.37
C LYS A 288 12.54 12.22 -3.15
N ALA A 289 12.27 12.25 -4.45
CA ALA A 289 12.38 11.07 -5.32
C ALA A 289 13.85 10.64 -5.47
N GLN A 290 14.76 11.56 -5.75
CA GLN A 290 16.20 11.29 -5.82
C GLN A 290 16.74 10.76 -4.49
N GLY A 291 16.39 11.41 -3.37
CA GLY A 291 16.78 10.94 -2.04
C GLY A 291 16.24 9.55 -1.69
N ALA A 292 15.07 9.16 -2.23
CA ALA A 292 14.56 7.80 -2.08
C ALA A 292 15.35 6.78 -2.91
N LEU A 293 15.78 7.13 -4.13
CA LEU A 293 16.67 6.27 -4.93
C LEU A 293 18.02 6.07 -4.23
N GLU A 294 18.63 7.13 -3.73
CA GLU A 294 19.91 7.05 -3.02
C GLU A 294 19.80 6.18 -1.76
N ARG A 295 18.71 6.31 -1.00
CA ARG A 295 18.52 5.58 0.25
C ARG A 295 18.21 4.10 0.06
N TYR A 296 17.38 3.78 -0.93
CA TYR A 296 16.83 2.42 -1.11
C TYR A 296 17.39 1.66 -2.31
N GLN A 297 18.17 2.31 -3.18
CA GLN A 297 18.83 1.72 -4.35
C GLN A 297 17.89 0.94 -5.30
N HIS A 298 16.62 1.35 -5.36
CA HIS A 298 15.66 0.77 -6.29
C HIS A 298 15.74 1.45 -7.66
N HIS A 299 15.03 0.89 -8.65
CA HIS A 299 15.31 1.16 -10.06
C HIS A 299 14.62 2.42 -10.60
N LEU A 300 13.46 2.78 -10.05
CA LEU A 300 12.64 3.89 -10.51
C LEU A 300 11.74 4.40 -9.38
N VAL A 301 11.68 5.73 -9.23
CA VAL A 301 10.61 6.41 -8.49
C VAL A 301 9.67 7.06 -9.50
N ILE A 302 8.38 6.79 -9.36
CA ILE A 302 7.33 7.54 -10.07
C ILE A 302 6.75 8.57 -9.10
N GLY A 303 7.12 9.83 -9.32
CA GLY A 303 6.64 10.97 -8.55
C GLY A 303 5.35 11.54 -9.12
N ASN A 304 4.44 12.01 -8.27
CA ASN A 304 3.25 12.75 -8.69
C ASN A 304 2.85 13.81 -7.67
N ILE A 305 2.33 14.94 -8.17
CA ILE A 305 1.71 15.97 -7.35
C ILE A 305 0.24 15.63 -7.13
N LEU A 306 -0.27 15.80 -5.91
CA LEU A 306 -1.62 15.35 -5.54
C LEU A 306 -2.69 15.88 -6.50
N GLU A 307 -2.61 17.16 -6.85
CA GLU A 307 -3.55 17.88 -7.70
C GLU A 307 -3.50 17.39 -9.16
N THR A 308 -2.31 17.16 -9.70
CA THR A 308 -2.09 16.81 -11.12
C THR A 308 -1.82 15.32 -11.36
N ARG A 309 -1.92 14.46 -10.33
CA ARG A 309 -1.58 13.03 -10.40
C ARG A 309 -2.29 12.23 -11.50
N LYS A 310 -3.44 12.71 -11.99
CA LYS A 310 -4.19 12.07 -13.07
C LYS A 310 -3.71 12.48 -14.47
N GLN A 311 -2.91 13.53 -14.58
CA GLN A 311 -2.53 14.18 -15.84
C GLN A 311 -1.03 14.07 -16.10
N GLU A 312 -0.21 14.07 -15.06
CA GLU A 312 1.24 13.98 -15.19
C GLU A 312 1.88 13.20 -14.04
N VAL A 313 3.01 12.58 -14.36
CA VAL A 313 3.93 11.97 -13.40
C VAL A 313 5.37 12.21 -13.85
N VAL A 314 6.31 12.16 -12.91
CA VAL A 314 7.74 12.23 -13.20
C VAL A 314 8.39 10.88 -12.93
N PHE A 315 9.13 10.37 -13.91
CA PHE A 315 9.97 9.19 -13.79
C PHE A 315 11.35 9.65 -13.36
N VAL A 316 11.78 9.24 -12.18
CA VAL A 316 13.11 9.56 -11.65
C VAL A 316 13.88 8.25 -11.55
N THR A 317 14.96 8.16 -12.32
CA THR A 317 15.94 7.06 -12.28
C THR A 317 17.29 7.61 -11.79
N PRO A 318 18.29 6.76 -11.51
CA PRO A 318 19.64 7.24 -11.18
C PRO A 318 20.30 8.06 -12.30
N ALA A 319 19.87 7.90 -13.56
CA ALA A 319 20.49 8.53 -14.72
C ALA A 319 19.72 9.75 -15.24
N GLU A 320 18.39 9.73 -15.14
CA GLU A 320 17.53 10.72 -15.78
C GLU A 320 16.25 11.02 -14.98
N VAL A 321 15.73 12.23 -15.20
CA VAL A 321 14.42 12.69 -14.75
C VAL A 321 13.60 12.99 -16.00
N ASP A 322 12.48 12.28 -16.17
CA ASP A 322 11.65 12.39 -17.36
C ASP A 322 10.16 12.55 -17.01
N TRP A 323 9.52 13.57 -17.55
CA TRP A 323 8.12 13.88 -17.29
C TRP A 323 7.20 13.19 -18.30
N VAL A 324 6.23 12.45 -17.78
CA VAL A 324 5.19 11.78 -18.58
C VAL A 324 3.90 12.54 -18.37
N ARG A 325 3.38 13.14 -19.45
CA ARG A 325 2.19 14.01 -19.41
C ARG A 325 1.19 13.58 -20.46
N LEU A 326 -0.09 13.61 -20.11
CA LEU A 326 -1.16 13.58 -21.11
C LEU A 326 -1.09 14.86 -21.94
N SER A 327 -1.30 14.75 -23.25
CA SER A 327 -1.58 15.90 -24.10
C SER A 327 -2.91 16.54 -23.71
N SER A 328 -3.12 17.81 -24.09
CA SER A 328 -4.39 18.50 -23.84
C SER A 328 -5.60 17.76 -24.43
N THR A 329 -5.41 17.09 -25.57
CA THR A 329 -6.46 16.28 -26.22
C THR A 329 -6.77 15.01 -25.43
N GLU A 330 -5.75 14.29 -24.96
CA GLU A 330 -5.93 13.09 -24.14
C GLU A 330 -6.56 13.42 -22.78
N ALA A 331 -6.13 14.51 -22.15
CA ALA A 331 -6.71 15.00 -20.89
C ALA A 331 -8.19 15.37 -21.06
N ALA A 332 -8.54 16.06 -22.15
CA ALA A 332 -9.93 16.40 -22.47
C ALA A 332 -10.79 15.15 -22.75
N ALA A 333 -10.20 14.08 -23.28
CA ALA A 333 -10.86 12.80 -23.51
C ALA A 333 -10.91 11.88 -22.26
N ASN A 334 -10.46 12.37 -21.09
CA ASN A 334 -10.36 11.58 -19.85
C ASN A 334 -9.52 10.30 -20.00
N VAL A 335 -8.46 10.35 -20.83
CA VAL A 335 -7.51 9.24 -20.93
C VAL A 335 -6.81 9.05 -19.59
N GLU A 336 -6.63 7.79 -19.22
CA GLU A 336 -5.95 7.41 -17.99
C GLU A 336 -4.44 7.50 -18.19
N ILE A 337 -3.73 8.26 -17.35
CA ILE A 337 -2.27 8.43 -17.43
C ILE A 337 -1.51 7.09 -17.35
N GLU A 338 -2.11 6.05 -16.78
CA GLU A 338 -1.56 4.69 -16.76
C GLU A 338 -1.32 4.12 -18.16
N SER A 339 -2.07 4.58 -19.17
CA SER A 339 -1.83 4.26 -20.59
C SER A 339 -0.45 4.69 -21.07
N LEU A 340 0.16 5.70 -20.43
CA LEU A 340 1.53 6.14 -20.71
C LEU A 340 2.54 5.53 -19.72
N ILE A 341 2.14 5.37 -18.44
CA ILE A 341 3.02 4.84 -17.39
C ILE A 341 3.38 3.38 -17.68
N VAL A 342 2.40 2.51 -17.91
CA VAL A 342 2.62 1.06 -17.95
C VAL A 342 3.48 0.64 -19.16
N PRO A 343 3.25 1.12 -20.40
CA PRO A 343 4.13 0.80 -21.51
C PRO A 343 5.58 1.22 -21.28
N LYS A 344 5.80 2.39 -20.67
CA LYS A 344 7.14 2.87 -20.32
C LYS A 344 7.80 2.00 -19.26
N VAL A 345 7.06 1.60 -18.22
CA VAL A 345 7.52 0.65 -17.21
C VAL A 345 7.88 -0.70 -17.83
N ILE A 346 7.06 -1.22 -18.74
CA ILE A 346 7.34 -2.48 -19.44
C ILE A 346 8.64 -2.38 -20.25
N SER A 347 8.87 -1.26 -20.93
CA SER A 347 10.13 -1.01 -21.66
C SER A 347 11.34 -1.00 -20.73
N LEU A 348 11.24 -0.34 -19.57
CA LEU A 348 12.32 -0.34 -18.57
C LEU A 348 12.57 -1.74 -18.00
N HIS A 349 11.50 -2.50 -17.71
CA HIS A 349 11.62 -3.87 -17.22
C HIS A 349 12.23 -4.81 -18.26
N GLN A 350 11.92 -4.62 -19.55
CA GLN A 350 12.58 -5.34 -20.64
C GLN A 350 14.10 -5.09 -20.63
N LYS A 351 14.53 -3.82 -20.53
CA LYS A 351 15.96 -3.46 -20.44
C LYS A 351 16.63 -4.06 -19.20
N HIS A 352 15.92 -4.09 -18.07
CA HIS A 352 16.39 -4.73 -16.83
C HIS A 352 16.66 -6.22 -17.02
N ILE A 353 15.71 -6.94 -17.62
CA ILE A 353 15.82 -8.37 -17.94
C ILE A 353 17.01 -8.62 -18.87
N GLU A 354 17.13 -7.85 -19.96
CA GLU A 354 18.23 -7.98 -20.92
C GLU A 354 19.60 -7.72 -20.28
N THR A 355 19.68 -6.74 -19.37
CA THR A 355 20.92 -6.41 -18.66
C THR A 355 21.33 -7.53 -17.71
N HIS A 356 20.37 -8.16 -17.03
CA HIS A 356 20.64 -9.31 -16.17
C HIS A 356 21.09 -10.54 -16.97
N ASN A 357 20.41 -10.83 -18.08
CA ASN A 357 20.75 -11.97 -18.95
C ASN A 357 22.11 -11.82 -19.65
N LYS A 358 22.65 -10.60 -19.77
CA LYS A 358 24.01 -10.36 -20.28
C LYS A 358 25.10 -10.54 -19.24
N LYS A 359 24.75 -10.48 -17.94
CA LYS A 359 25.68 -10.59 -16.81
C LYS A 359 25.73 -12.01 -16.22
N ALA A 360 24.66 -12.78 -16.39
CA ALA A 360 24.61 -14.22 -16.11
C ALA A 360 25.29 -15.01 -17.23
#